data_AF-A0A963BKL6-F1
#
_entry.id   AF-A0A963BKL6-F1
#
_cell.length_a   1.000
_cell.length_b   1.000
_cell.length_c   1.000
_cell.angle_alpha   90.00
_cell.angle_beta   90.00
_cell.angle_gamma   90.00
#
_symmetry.space_group_name_H-M   'P 1'
#
loop_
_entity.id
_entity.type
_entity.pdbx_description
1 polymer ?
#
loop_
_entity_poly.entity_id
_entity_poly.type
_entity_poly.pdbx_seq_one_letter_code
_entity_poly.pdbx_strand_id
1 'polypeptide(L)'
;ITRRGHQIITRSRDWLEQQGYRVIYGDTDSLFVLLGAKFSEDQSIATGRMLAQQLNRWWDEQLQREFKLESLLEIEFETHFIRFLMPTIRGAETGSKKRYAGSLRNRSGELELRFKGLESVRSDWTPLAQNFQRELYRRVFFGQPYREYVRATAKALNAGELDAQLVYRKRLRRRLDEYRRNLPPHVQAARKAKKVGRWVSYLITVNGPEPLDNLHSAIDYQHYADAQLAPAADGILHFVGDSFERLTANQLNLF
;
A
#
# COMPACT_ATOMS: atom_id res chain seq x y z
N ILE A 1 -7.85 -25.28 -12.84
CA ILE A 1 -6.68 -24.71 -12.12
C ILE A 1 -7.12 -23.75 -11.01
N THR A 2 -7.73 -22.60 -11.31
CA THR A 2 -8.11 -21.56 -10.31
C THR A 2 -8.96 -22.05 -9.15
N ARG A 3 -10.00 -22.87 -9.38
CA ARG A 3 -10.83 -23.43 -8.29
C ARG A 3 -10.02 -24.29 -7.31
N ARG A 4 -9.02 -25.03 -7.82
CA ARG A 4 -8.15 -25.87 -7.00
C ARG A 4 -7.20 -25.01 -6.16
N GLY A 5 -6.64 -23.94 -6.72
CA GLY A 5 -5.81 -22.98 -5.97
C GLY A 5 -6.55 -22.38 -4.77
N HIS A 6 -7.81 -21.96 -4.96
CA HIS A 6 -8.64 -21.47 -3.85
C HIS A 6 -8.85 -22.53 -2.76
N GLN A 7 -9.10 -23.78 -3.16
CA GLN A 7 -9.26 -24.88 -2.20
C GLN A 7 -7.97 -25.16 -1.43
N ILE A 8 -6.81 -25.17 -2.12
CA ILE A 8 -5.50 -25.37 -1.50
C ILE A 8 -5.27 -24.29 -0.44
N ILE A 9 -5.41 -23.01 -0.78
CA ILE A 9 -5.16 -21.94 0.19
C ILE A 9 -6.14 -21.95 1.36
N THR A 10 -7.42 -22.27 1.11
CA THR A 10 -8.41 -22.39 2.18
C THR A 10 -8.05 -23.54 3.14
N ARG A 11 -7.71 -24.71 2.60
CA ARG A 11 -7.32 -25.88 3.40
C ARG A 11 -6.00 -25.67 4.15
N SER A 12 -5.02 -25.02 3.53
CA SER A 12 -3.75 -24.65 4.17
C SER A 12 -3.97 -23.70 5.35
N ARG A 13 -4.89 -22.71 5.20
CA ARG A 13 -5.29 -21.84 6.31
C ARG A 13 -5.92 -22.66 7.44
N ASP A 14 -6.89 -23.49 7.12
CA ASP A 14 -7.62 -24.27 8.14
C ASP A 14 -6.66 -25.20 8.91
N TRP A 15 -5.68 -25.78 8.21
CA TRP A 15 -4.62 -26.56 8.83
C TRP A 15 -3.76 -25.73 9.79
N LEU A 16 -3.31 -24.52 9.38
CA LEU A 16 -2.54 -23.62 10.24
C LEU A 16 -3.31 -23.21 11.50
N GLU A 17 -4.60 -22.93 11.36
CA GLU A 17 -5.49 -22.60 12.49
C GLU A 17 -5.66 -23.77 13.46
N GLN A 18 -5.74 -25.01 12.94
CA GLN A 18 -5.75 -26.22 13.76
C GLN A 18 -4.43 -26.45 14.51
N GLN A 19 -3.30 -25.99 13.95
CA GLN A 19 -2.00 -25.99 14.65
C GLN A 19 -1.89 -24.87 15.71
N GLY A 20 -2.94 -24.07 15.92
CA GLY A 20 -2.98 -22.99 16.91
C GLY A 20 -2.43 -21.65 16.42
N TYR A 21 -2.17 -21.50 15.12
CA TYR A 21 -1.66 -20.25 14.56
C TYR A 21 -2.77 -19.44 13.91
N ARG A 22 -2.80 -18.13 14.21
CA ARG A 22 -3.79 -17.23 13.60
C ARG A 22 -3.34 -16.81 12.21
N VAL A 23 -4.15 -17.10 11.20
CA VAL A 23 -3.96 -16.57 9.85
C VAL A 23 -4.69 -15.23 9.72
N ILE A 24 -3.97 -14.16 9.36
CA ILE A 24 -4.50 -12.78 9.31
C ILE A 24 -4.80 -12.30 7.90
N TYR A 25 -4.22 -12.94 6.87
CA TYR A 25 -4.44 -12.59 5.48
C TYR A 25 -4.05 -13.76 4.56
N GLY A 26 -4.61 -13.78 3.35
CA GLY A 26 -4.22 -14.71 2.29
C GLY A 26 -4.55 -14.14 0.91
N ASP A 27 -3.66 -14.38 -0.07
CA ASP A 27 -3.82 -13.92 -1.44
C ASP A 27 -3.31 -14.95 -2.44
N THR A 28 -4.23 -15.53 -3.21
CA THR A 28 -4.02 -16.43 -4.36
C THR A 28 -3.23 -17.71 -4.06
N ASP A 29 -2.00 -17.57 -3.59
CA ASP A 29 -0.99 -18.59 -3.30
C ASP A 29 -0.21 -18.31 -2.00
N SER A 30 -0.53 -17.23 -1.27
CA SER A 30 0.16 -16.81 -0.04
C SER A 30 -0.77 -16.78 1.18
N LEU A 31 -0.20 -17.03 2.37
CA LEU A 31 -0.85 -16.94 3.68
C LEU A 31 0.03 -16.16 4.66
N PHE A 32 -0.59 -15.36 5.51
CA PHE A 32 0.09 -14.53 6.51
C PHE A 32 -0.28 -15.00 7.91
N VAL A 33 0.72 -15.43 8.66
CA VAL A 33 0.55 -16.02 9.99
C VAL A 33 1.04 -15.04 11.07
N LEU A 34 0.21 -14.82 12.08
CA LEU A 34 0.55 -13.99 13.23
C LEU A 34 1.06 -14.86 14.38
N LEU A 35 2.35 -14.74 14.69
CA LEU A 35 3.01 -15.49 15.79
C LEU A 35 2.90 -14.78 17.15
N GLY A 36 2.77 -13.45 17.16
CA GLY A 36 2.65 -12.64 18.38
C GLY A 36 3.99 -12.18 18.96
N ALA A 37 3.93 -11.25 19.91
CA ALA A 37 5.10 -10.48 20.40
C ALA A 37 6.12 -11.28 21.23
N LYS A 38 5.84 -12.53 21.56
CA LYS A 38 6.72 -13.38 22.38
C LYS A 38 7.84 -14.05 21.58
N PHE A 39 7.71 -14.10 20.26
CA PHE A 39 8.70 -14.72 19.39
C PHE A 39 9.81 -13.72 19.07
N SER A 40 11.07 -14.13 19.28
CA SER A 40 12.21 -13.43 18.70
C SER A 40 12.20 -13.56 17.17
N GLU A 41 12.98 -12.72 16.47
CA GLU A 41 13.08 -12.81 15.01
C GLU A 41 13.55 -14.21 14.54
N ASP A 42 14.56 -14.77 15.22
CA ASP A 42 15.07 -16.11 14.91
C ASP A 42 14.03 -17.20 15.18
N GLN A 43 13.30 -17.10 16.29
CA GLN A 43 12.19 -18.01 16.60
C GLN A 43 11.08 -17.90 15.56
N SER A 44 10.75 -16.70 15.12
CA SER A 44 9.73 -16.48 14.09
C SER A 44 10.12 -17.09 12.74
N ILE A 45 11.38 -16.93 12.33
CA ILE A 45 11.90 -17.53 11.09
C ILE A 45 11.92 -19.05 11.19
N ALA A 46 12.42 -19.59 12.31
CA ALA A 46 12.43 -21.04 12.55
C ALA A 46 11.01 -21.63 12.53
N THR A 47 10.06 -20.96 13.18
CA THR A 47 8.64 -21.34 13.20
C THR A 47 8.05 -21.31 11.79
N GLY A 48 8.32 -20.27 11.00
CA GLY A 48 7.83 -20.18 9.62
C GLY A 48 8.35 -21.31 8.73
N ARG A 49 9.64 -21.64 8.81
CA ARG A 49 10.24 -22.77 8.08
C ARG A 49 9.65 -24.12 8.52
N MET A 50 9.47 -24.30 9.83
CA MET A 50 8.85 -25.49 10.40
C MET A 50 7.42 -25.67 9.87
N LEU A 51 6.61 -24.59 9.87
CA LEU A 51 5.23 -24.63 9.38
C LEU A 51 5.15 -24.95 7.90
N ALA A 52 6.03 -24.38 7.08
CA ALA A 52 6.09 -24.70 5.65
C ALA A 52 6.39 -26.19 5.41
N GLN A 53 7.39 -26.74 6.10
CA GLN A 53 7.74 -28.16 6.01
C GLN A 53 6.61 -29.08 6.47
N GLN A 54 5.95 -28.75 7.58
CA GLN A 54 4.82 -29.54 8.10
C GLN A 54 3.61 -29.48 7.17
N LEU A 55 3.33 -28.32 6.58
CA LEU A 55 2.22 -28.16 5.63
C LEU A 55 2.47 -28.90 4.32
N ASN A 56 3.71 -28.93 3.82
CA ASN A 56 4.08 -29.74 2.65
C ASN A 56 3.85 -31.23 2.92
N ARG A 57 4.36 -31.75 4.04
CA ARG A 57 4.11 -33.15 4.45
C ARG A 57 2.62 -33.46 4.58
N TRP A 58 1.85 -32.54 5.16
CA TRP A 58 0.42 -32.71 5.26
C TRP A 58 -0.24 -32.81 3.88
N TRP A 59 0.15 -31.96 2.93
CA TRP A 59 -0.36 -32.04 1.56
C TRP A 59 0.00 -33.35 0.84
N ASP A 60 1.21 -33.86 1.05
CA ASP A 60 1.63 -35.16 0.54
C ASP A 60 0.68 -36.27 1.02
N GLU A 61 0.40 -36.29 2.33
CA GLU A 61 -0.52 -37.24 2.94
C GLU A 61 -1.96 -37.07 2.45
N GLN A 62 -2.47 -35.84 2.35
CA GLN A 62 -3.84 -35.58 1.93
C GLN A 62 -4.06 -35.99 0.47
N LEU A 63 -3.16 -35.62 -0.44
CA LEU A 63 -3.30 -35.94 -1.85
C LEU A 63 -3.16 -37.44 -2.11
N GLN A 64 -2.24 -38.10 -1.40
CA GLN A 64 -2.10 -39.54 -1.50
C GLN A 64 -3.31 -40.28 -0.92
N ARG A 65 -3.89 -39.81 0.19
CA ARG A 65 -5.06 -40.43 0.81
C ARG A 65 -6.33 -40.25 -0.02
N GLU A 66 -6.63 -39.02 -0.44
CA GLU A 66 -7.88 -38.65 -1.11
C GLU A 66 -7.89 -38.99 -2.60
N PHE A 67 -6.74 -38.85 -3.27
CA PHE A 67 -6.67 -38.91 -4.73
C PHE A 67 -5.66 -39.94 -5.27
N LYS A 68 -4.86 -40.58 -4.39
CA LYS A 68 -3.77 -41.49 -4.79
C LYS A 68 -2.75 -40.79 -5.71
N LEU A 69 -2.48 -39.52 -5.42
CA LEU A 69 -1.55 -38.68 -6.17
C LEU A 69 -0.31 -38.36 -5.33
N GLU A 70 0.84 -38.39 -6.00
CA GLU A 70 2.05 -37.73 -5.52
C GLU A 70 1.83 -36.21 -5.54
N SER A 71 2.15 -35.56 -4.42
CA SER A 71 2.06 -34.12 -4.31
C SER A 71 3.29 -33.47 -4.93
N LEU A 72 3.05 -32.49 -5.80
CA LEU A 72 4.06 -31.55 -6.29
C LEU A 72 3.81 -30.14 -5.72
N LEU A 73 2.98 -30.04 -4.68
CA LEU A 73 2.72 -28.78 -4.01
C LEU A 73 3.89 -28.46 -3.08
N GLU A 74 4.44 -27.27 -3.22
CA GLU A 74 5.49 -26.76 -2.36
C GLU A 74 5.09 -25.37 -1.86
N ILE A 75 4.86 -25.27 -0.55
CA ILE A 75 4.78 -23.99 0.13
C ILE A 75 6.16 -23.66 0.69
N GLU A 76 6.56 -22.41 0.50
CA GLU A 76 7.83 -21.89 0.98
C GLU A 76 7.62 -20.86 2.08
N PHE A 77 8.57 -20.80 3.01
CA PHE A 77 8.69 -19.66 3.90
C PHE A 77 9.32 -18.48 3.14
N GLU A 78 8.52 -17.46 2.80
CA GLU A 78 9.01 -16.30 2.04
C GLU A 78 9.65 -15.23 2.93
N THR A 79 8.95 -14.75 3.97
CA THR A 79 9.35 -13.53 4.69
C THR A 79 8.82 -13.51 6.12
N HIS A 80 9.64 -13.02 7.04
CA HIS A 80 9.22 -12.60 8.38
C HIS A 80 9.10 -11.06 8.42
N PHE A 81 7.91 -10.57 8.78
CA PHE A 81 7.68 -9.15 9.04
C PHE A 81 7.73 -8.88 10.55
N ILE A 82 8.63 -7.99 10.98
CA ILE A 82 8.79 -7.57 12.37
C ILE A 82 7.58 -6.73 12.81
N ARG A 83 7.19 -5.78 11.95
CA ARG A 83 5.91 -5.09 12.04
C ARG A 83 5.18 -5.23 10.73
N PHE A 84 3.86 -5.32 10.81
CA PHE A 84 3.00 -5.51 9.65
C PHE A 84 1.74 -4.66 9.81
N LEU A 85 1.31 -4.06 8.72
CA LEU A 85 0.08 -3.29 8.64
C LEU A 85 -0.66 -3.64 7.36
N MET A 86 -1.91 -4.03 7.52
CA MET A 86 -2.88 -4.12 6.44
C MET A 86 -3.96 -3.07 6.70
N PRO A 87 -4.05 -2.00 5.89
CA PRO A 87 -5.07 -0.99 6.09
C PRO A 87 -6.46 -1.58 5.90
N THR A 88 -7.44 -1.02 6.59
CA THR A 88 -8.86 -1.26 6.30
C THR A 88 -9.27 -0.56 5.01
N ILE A 89 -10.33 -1.07 4.37
CA ILE A 89 -11.00 -0.30 3.32
C ILE A 89 -11.64 0.92 4.00
N ARG A 90 -11.49 2.11 3.42
CA ARG A 90 -12.07 3.34 4.00
C ARG A 90 -13.57 3.15 4.27
N GLY A 91 -13.97 3.34 5.53
CA GLY A 91 -15.36 3.20 5.97
C GLY A 91 -15.85 1.76 6.16
N ALA A 92 -14.98 0.75 6.15
CA ALA A 92 -15.34 -0.62 6.44
C ALA A 92 -14.32 -1.29 7.38
N GLU A 93 -14.79 -2.20 8.24
CA GLU A 93 -13.90 -3.02 9.08
C GLU A 93 -13.13 -4.08 8.27
N THR A 94 -13.53 -4.32 7.02
CA THR A 94 -12.89 -5.29 6.14
C THR A 94 -11.51 -4.80 5.68
N GLY A 95 -10.48 -5.62 5.90
CA GLY A 95 -9.11 -5.39 5.44
C GLY A 95 -9.02 -5.23 3.92
N SER A 96 -8.17 -4.31 3.47
CA SER A 96 -7.91 -4.12 2.05
C SER A 96 -7.10 -5.28 1.48
N LYS A 97 -7.70 -6.02 0.54
CA LYS A 97 -6.96 -7.02 -0.23
C LYS A 97 -5.82 -6.35 -1.03
N LYS A 98 -4.68 -7.02 -1.13
CA LYS A 98 -3.49 -6.65 -1.91
C LYS A 98 -2.83 -5.32 -1.51
N ARG A 99 -3.12 -4.81 -0.31
CA ARG A 99 -2.56 -3.55 0.18
C ARG A 99 -2.00 -3.74 1.58
N TYR A 100 -0.69 -3.70 1.73
CA TYR A 100 -0.03 -3.85 3.02
C TYR A 100 1.37 -3.22 3.03
N ALA A 101 1.87 -2.96 4.23
CA ALA A 101 3.25 -2.61 4.48
C ALA A 101 3.81 -3.45 5.63
N GLY A 102 5.10 -3.75 5.59
CA GLY A 102 5.80 -4.46 6.66
C GLY A 102 7.23 -3.97 6.82
N SER A 103 7.77 -4.03 8.03
CA SER A 103 9.22 -3.91 8.25
C SER A 103 9.88 -5.27 8.35
N LEU A 104 11.09 -5.39 7.83
CA LEU A 104 11.94 -6.56 7.92
C LEU A 104 13.40 -6.12 8.10
N ARG A 105 14.28 -7.06 8.48
CA ARG A 105 15.72 -6.83 8.39
C ARG A 105 16.23 -7.22 7.01
N ASN A 106 17.04 -6.36 6.43
CA ASN A 106 17.78 -6.66 5.23
C ASN A 106 19.02 -7.52 5.56
N ARG A 107 19.83 -7.84 4.53
CA ARG A 107 21.05 -8.65 4.69
C ARG A 107 22.13 -8.00 5.56
N SER A 108 22.13 -6.68 5.72
CA SER A 108 23.04 -5.96 6.62
C SER A 108 22.49 -5.81 8.04
N GLY A 109 21.30 -6.35 8.34
CA GLY A 109 20.66 -6.28 9.66
C GLY A 109 19.89 -4.98 9.93
N GLU A 110 19.82 -4.07 8.96
CA GLU A 110 19.09 -2.82 9.05
C GLU A 110 17.59 -3.02 8.77
N LEU A 111 16.75 -2.20 9.42
CA LEU A 111 15.32 -2.22 9.19
C LEU A 111 14.97 -1.59 7.83
N GLU A 112 14.25 -2.34 7.01
CA GLU A 112 13.73 -1.93 5.71
C GLU A 112 12.21 -2.04 5.69
N LEU A 113 11.56 -1.16 4.92
CA LEU A 113 10.12 -1.23 4.66
C LEU A 113 9.81 -1.87 3.32
N ARG A 114 8.84 -2.78 3.30
CA ARG A 114 8.27 -3.36 2.08
C ARG A 114 6.81 -2.94 1.95
N PHE A 115 6.45 -2.42 0.78
CA PHE A 115 5.10 -1.96 0.45
C PHE A 115 4.51 -2.82 -0.67
N LYS A 116 3.22 -3.12 -0.60
CA LYS A 116 2.44 -3.73 -1.68
C LYS A 116 1.11 -3.01 -1.85
N GLY A 117 0.79 -2.61 -3.08
CA GLY A 117 -0.49 -1.99 -3.47
C GLY A 117 -0.84 -0.64 -2.84
N LEU A 118 -0.01 -0.14 -1.93
CA LEU A 118 -0.14 1.18 -1.30
C LEU A 118 0.28 2.30 -2.25
N GLU A 119 -0.11 3.53 -1.91
CA GLU A 119 0.13 4.76 -2.66
C GLU A 119 1.61 4.94 -3.02
N SER A 120 2.52 4.57 -2.12
CA SER A 120 3.98 4.66 -2.27
C SER A 120 4.60 3.86 -3.42
N VAL A 121 3.87 2.86 -3.95
CA VAL A 121 4.32 2.01 -5.06
C VAL A 121 3.43 2.16 -6.30
N ARG A 122 2.49 3.10 -6.28
CA ARG A 122 1.56 3.35 -7.37
C ARG A 122 2.04 4.52 -8.22
N SER A 123 2.26 4.25 -9.51
CA SER A 123 2.72 5.25 -10.47
C SER A 123 1.71 6.35 -10.79
N ASP A 124 0.44 6.15 -10.45
CA ASP A 124 -0.62 7.14 -10.62
C ASP A 124 -0.78 8.10 -9.43
N TRP A 125 0.06 7.96 -8.40
CA TRP A 125 0.18 8.90 -7.27
C TRP A 125 1.37 9.84 -7.45
N THR A 126 1.29 10.99 -6.80
CA THR A 126 2.35 12.02 -6.86
C THR A 126 3.60 11.58 -6.09
N PRO A 127 4.80 12.07 -6.47
CA PRO A 127 6.01 11.94 -5.66
C PRO A 127 5.79 12.41 -4.22
N LEU A 128 5.01 13.47 -4.01
CA LEU A 128 4.65 13.98 -2.68
C LEU A 128 4.05 12.86 -1.82
N ALA A 129 2.96 12.24 -2.29
CA ALA A 129 2.30 11.17 -1.54
C ALA A 129 3.19 9.96 -1.34
N GLN A 130 3.98 9.60 -2.35
CA GLN A 130 4.86 8.43 -2.28
C GLN A 130 5.96 8.61 -1.23
N ASN A 131 6.64 9.75 -1.25
CA ASN A 131 7.69 10.08 -0.30
C ASN A 131 7.11 10.25 1.11
N PHE A 132 5.99 10.96 1.22
CA PHE A 132 5.30 11.17 2.48
C PHE A 132 4.87 9.87 3.16
N GLN A 133 4.24 8.96 2.41
CA GLN A 133 3.81 7.67 2.96
C GLN A 133 5.02 6.83 3.41
N ARG A 134 6.10 6.79 2.63
CA ARG A 134 7.31 6.02 2.98
C ARG A 134 7.92 6.52 4.29
N GLU A 135 8.12 7.82 4.41
CA GLU A 135 8.76 8.40 5.59
C GLU A 135 7.86 8.33 6.82
N LEU A 136 6.56 8.56 6.67
CA LEU A 136 5.61 8.40 7.78
C LEU A 136 5.58 6.96 8.30
N TYR A 137 5.49 5.97 7.39
CA TYR A 137 5.51 4.57 7.78
C TYR A 137 6.85 4.19 8.43
N ARG A 138 7.96 4.74 7.95
CA ARG A 138 9.30 4.53 8.54
C ARG A 138 9.31 5.00 9.97
N ARG A 139 8.85 6.23 10.22
CA ARG A 139 8.79 6.79 11.58
C ARG A 139 7.90 5.96 12.49
N VAL A 140 6.69 5.62 12.05
CA VAL A 140 5.74 4.84 12.87
C VAL A 140 6.26 3.43 13.15
N PHE A 141 6.76 2.72 12.14
CA PHE A 141 7.24 1.35 12.32
C PHE A 141 8.50 1.28 13.17
N PHE A 142 9.36 2.31 13.09
CA PHE A 142 10.63 2.36 13.83
C PHE A 142 10.51 3.12 15.15
N GLY A 143 9.28 3.46 15.58
CA GLY A 143 9.03 4.11 16.87
C GLY A 143 9.55 5.55 16.98
N GLN A 144 9.74 6.25 15.86
CA GLN A 144 10.22 7.63 15.82
C GLN A 144 9.05 8.64 15.86
N PRO A 145 9.27 9.87 16.35
CA PRO A 145 8.28 10.93 16.28
C PRO A 145 7.87 11.27 14.84
N TYR A 146 6.56 11.30 14.59
CA TYR A 146 5.98 11.58 13.26
C TYR A 146 5.07 12.81 13.20
N ARG A 147 4.52 13.28 14.34
CA ARG A 147 3.51 14.35 14.35
C ARG A 147 4.04 15.68 13.79
N GLU A 148 5.27 16.02 14.12
CA GLU A 148 5.93 17.22 13.58
C GLU A 148 6.21 17.07 12.08
N TYR A 149 6.66 15.90 11.64
CA TYR A 149 6.87 15.62 10.22
C TYR A 149 5.59 15.80 9.39
N VAL A 150 4.45 15.31 9.88
CA VAL A 150 3.15 15.49 9.23
C VAL A 150 2.78 16.98 9.15
N ARG A 151 2.89 17.71 10.26
CA ARG A 151 2.60 19.15 10.33
C ARG A 151 3.52 19.99 9.43
N ALA A 152 4.82 19.72 9.45
CA ALA A 152 5.80 20.42 8.64
C ALA A 152 5.56 20.18 7.15
N THR A 153 5.23 18.94 6.76
CA THR A 153 4.94 18.60 5.36
C THR A 153 3.67 19.30 4.87
N ALA A 154 2.60 19.34 5.68
CA ALA A 154 1.38 20.06 5.33
C ALA A 154 1.62 21.57 5.21
N LYS A 155 2.41 22.16 6.11
CA LYS A 155 2.80 23.57 6.03
C LYS A 155 3.62 23.87 4.77
N ALA A 156 4.63 23.07 4.46
CA ALA A 156 5.47 23.21 3.28
C ALA A 156 4.67 23.06 1.97
N LEU A 157 3.67 22.16 1.95
CA LEU A 157 2.72 22.05 0.84
C LEU A 157 1.96 23.37 0.63
N ASN A 158 1.35 23.90 1.68
CA ASN A 158 0.56 25.13 1.59
C ASN A 158 1.41 26.38 1.29
N ALA A 159 2.70 26.34 1.60
CA ALA A 159 3.67 27.38 1.26
C ALA A 159 4.22 27.28 -0.18
N GLY A 160 3.82 26.26 -0.95
CA GLY A 160 4.32 26.03 -2.32
C GLY A 160 5.75 25.50 -2.39
N GLU A 161 6.33 25.08 -1.27
CA GLU A 161 7.72 24.60 -1.19
C GLU A 161 7.87 23.19 -1.81
N LEU A 162 6.76 22.50 -2.07
CA LEU A 162 6.72 21.12 -2.54
C LEU A 162 6.20 20.96 -3.98
N ASP A 163 6.06 22.06 -4.74
CA ASP A 163 5.46 22.08 -6.09
C ASP A 163 6.05 21.04 -7.06
N ALA A 164 7.37 20.85 -7.03
CA ALA A 164 8.07 19.88 -7.86
C ALA A 164 7.61 18.43 -7.63
N GLN A 165 6.97 18.15 -6.49
CA GLN A 165 6.50 16.81 -6.11
C GLN A 165 5.01 16.59 -6.40
N LEU A 166 4.30 17.58 -6.97
CA LEU A 166 2.85 17.56 -7.15
C LEU A 166 2.38 16.98 -8.49
N VAL A 167 3.32 16.66 -9.37
CA VAL A 167 3.03 16.20 -10.73
C VAL A 167 2.40 14.80 -10.71
N TYR A 168 1.18 14.70 -11.23
CA TYR A 168 0.59 13.42 -11.59
C TYR A 168 1.11 12.96 -12.95
N ARG A 169 1.31 11.65 -13.10
CA ARG A 169 1.68 11.04 -14.39
C ARG A 169 0.80 9.84 -14.70
N LYS A 170 0.13 9.86 -15.86
CA LYS A 170 -0.77 8.76 -16.25
C LYS A 170 -0.74 8.48 -17.74
N ARG A 171 -0.82 7.20 -18.09
CA ARG A 171 -0.84 6.75 -19.49
C ARG A 171 -2.26 6.81 -20.06
N LEU A 172 -2.41 7.39 -21.25
CA LEU A 172 -3.63 7.26 -22.05
C LEU A 172 -3.71 5.83 -22.59
N ARG A 173 -4.77 5.10 -22.23
CA ARG A 173 -4.99 3.71 -22.66
C ARG A 173 -5.70 3.58 -24.00
N ARG A 174 -6.33 4.67 -24.44
CA ARG A 174 -7.12 4.83 -25.67
C ARG A 174 -6.80 6.18 -26.30
N ARG A 175 -7.20 6.39 -27.56
CA ARG A 175 -7.07 7.69 -28.22
C ARG A 175 -8.01 8.72 -27.57
N LEU A 176 -7.69 10.01 -27.68
CA LEU A 176 -8.42 11.08 -26.96
C LEU A 176 -9.90 11.21 -27.37
N ASP A 177 -10.20 10.92 -28.63
CA ASP A 177 -11.53 10.92 -29.25
C ASP A 177 -12.42 9.76 -28.79
N GLU A 178 -11.82 8.67 -28.30
CA GLU A 178 -12.56 7.53 -27.75
C GLU A 178 -13.14 7.82 -26.34
N TYR A 179 -12.64 8.85 -25.64
CA TYR A 179 -13.18 9.26 -24.35
C TYR A 179 -14.38 10.19 -24.56
N ARG A 180 -15.58 9.61 -24.62
CA ARG A 180 -16.82 10.35 -24.89
C ARG A 180 -17.59 10.81 -23.65
N ARG A 181 -17.48 10.11 -22.52
CA ARG A 181 -18.20 10.40 -21.27
C ARG A 181 -17.28 10.23 -20.06
N ASN A 182 -17.54 11.00 -18.99
CA ASN A 182 -16.81 10.99 -17.72
C ASN A 182 -15.29 11.08 -17.91
N LEU A 183 -14.83 12.22 -18.43
CA LEU A 183 -13.43 12.46 -18.76
C LEU A 183 -12.56 12.40 -17.50
N PRO A 184 -11.65 11.42 -17.39
CA PRO A 184 -10.74 11.37 -16.26
C PRO A 184 -9.78 12.57 -16.25
N PRO A 185 -9.19 12.96 -15.10
CA PRO A 185 -8.37 14.17 -14.99
C PRO A 185 -7.21 14.23 -16.00
N HIS A 186 -6.44 13.15 -16.14
CA HIS A 186 -5.37 13.05 -17.15
C HIS A 186 -5.86 13.19 -18.60
N VAL A 187 -7.11 12.84 -18.92
CA VAL A 187 -7.67 13.04 -20.26
C VAL A 187 -8.07 14.51 -20.46
N GLN A 188 -8.63 15.15 -19.43
CA GLN A 188 -8.93 16.57 -19.45
C GLN A 188 -7.65 17.41 -19.63
N ALA A 189 -6.59 17.10 -18.88
CA ALA A 189 -5.28 17.74 -19.04
C ALA A 189 -4.71 17.51 -20.44
N ALA A 190 -4.79 16.29 -20.97
CA ALA A 190 -4.30 15.99 -22.31
C ALA A 190 -5.02 16.77 -23.42
N ARG A 191 -6.31 17.09 -23.25
CA ARG A 191 -7.05 17.94 -24.20
C ARG A 191 -6.60 19.40 -24.18
N LYS A 192 -6.06 19.87 -23.05
CA LYS A 192 -5.51 21.23 -22.89
C LYS A 192 -4.03 21.31 -23.30
N ALA A 193 -3.36 20.18 -23.57
CA ALA A 193 -1.92 20.12 -23.78
C ALA A 193 -1.50 20.62 -25.16
N LYS A 194 -0.33 21.25 -25.24
CA LYS A 194 0.26 21.67 -26.53
C LYS A 194 0.80 20.47 -27.30
N LYS A 195 1.36 19.49 -26.59
CA LYS A 195 1.88 18.23 -27.15
C LYS A 195 1.24 17.03 -26.48
N VAL A 196 0.40 16.31 -27.22
CA VAL A 196 -0.25 15.09 -26.73
C VAL A 196 0.70 13.90 -26.86
N GLY A 197 1.25 13.45 -25.72
CA GLY A 197 1.99 12.20 -25.61
C GLY A 197 1.13 11.03 -25.13
N ARG A 198 1.67 9.80 -25.21
CA ARG A 198 1.05 8.62 -24.56
C ARG A 198 1.02 8.73 -23.04
N TRP A 199 1.97 9.46 -22.46
CA TRP A 199 2.03 9.80 -21.05
C TRP A 199 1.66 11.25 -20.87
N VAL A 200 0.75 11.50 -19.93
CA VAL A 200 0.28 12.83 -19.58
C VAL A 200 0.80 13.16 -18.20
N SER A 201 1.55 14.25 -18.12
CA SER A 201 1.97 14.86 -16.86
C SER A 201 1.15 16.12 -16.62
N TYR A 202 0.55 16.23 -15.44
CA TYR A 202 -0.40 17.30 -15.14
C TYR A 202 -0.43 17.62 -13.64
N LEU A 203 -0.90 18.82 -13.32
CA LEU A 203 -1.20 19.30 -11.98
C LEU A 203 -2.72 19.44 -11.82
N ILE A 204 -3.20 19.42 -10.59
CA ILE A 204 -4.55 19.88 -10.26
C ILE A 204 -4.44 21.34 -9.81
N THR A 205 -5.14 22.19 -10.52
CA THR A 205 -5.23 23.63 -10.24
C THR A 205 -6.62 23.95 -9.73
N VAL A 206 -6.82 25.20 -9.30
CA VAL A 206 -8.14 25.72 -8.89
C VAL A 206 -9.20 25.63 -10.03
N ASN A 207 -8.76 25.50 -11.28
CA ASN A 207 -9.61 25.31 -12.46
C ASN A 207 -9.54 23.86 -13.01
N GLY A 208 -9.18 22.91 -12.15
CA GLY A 208 -9.09 21.49 -12.45
C GLY A 208 -7.76 21.06 -13.06
N PRO A 209 -7.70 19.91 -13.74
CA PRO A 209 -6.45 19.35 -14.24
C PRO A 209 -5.88 20.19 -15.40
N GLU A 210 -4.60 20.53 -15.32
CA GLU A 210 -3.85 21.26 -16.35
C GLU A 210 -2.50 20.59 -16.65
N PRO A 211 -2.12 20.46 -17.93
CA PRO A 211 -0.87 19.84 -18.32
C PRO A 211 0.32 20.78 -18.06
N LEU A 212 1.51 20.22 -17.83
CA LEU A 212 2.69 21.02 -17.49
C LEU A 212 3.12 22.00 -18.59
N ASP A 213 2.82 21.70 -19.86
CA ASP A 213 3.17 22.55 -21.01
C ASP A 213 2.15 23.67 -21.28
N ASN A 214 1.04 23.67 -20.54
CA ASN A 214 -0.05 24.63 -20.66
C ASN A 214 -0.73 24.90 -19.30
N LEU A 215 0.08 25.22 -18.29
CA LEU A 215 -0.36 25.60 -16.95
C LEU A 215 -0.66 27.11 -16.93
N HIS A 216 -1.86 27.48 -16.48
CA HIS A 216 -2.33 28.86 -16.40
C HIS A 216 -2.87 29.24 -15.03
N SER A 217 -3.42 28.28 -14.31
CA SER A 217 -4.10 28.51 -13.04
C SER A 217 -3.20 28.18 -11.85
N ALA A 218 -3.45 28.82 -10.71
CA ALA A 218 -2.77 28.50 -9.46
C ALA A 218 -3.04 27.05 -9.02
N ILE A 219 -2.04 26.41 -8.41
CA ILE A 219 -2.15 25.04 -7.89
C ILE A 219 -3.19 24.98 -6.78
N ASP A 220 -4.04 23.95 -6.80
CA ASP A 220 -5.00 23.70 -5.72
C ASP A 220 -4.32 22.89 -4.62
N TYR A 221 -3.66 23.57 -3.68
CA TYR A 221 -2.98 22.91 -2.56
C TYR A 221 -3.91 22.10 -1.68
N GLN A 222 -5.19 22.52 -1.54
CA GLN A 222 -6.19 21.80 -0.77
C GLN A 222 -6.47 20.42 -1.38
N HIS A 223 -6.56 20.33 -2.71
CA HIS A 223 -6.64 19.04 -3.39
C HIS A 223 -5.47 18.11 -3.03
N TYR A 224 -4.25 18.63 -2.94
CA TYR A 224 -3.09 17.80 -2.56
C TYR A 224 -3.10 17.41 -1.08
N ALA A 225 -3.59 18.27 -0.18
CA ALA A 225 -3.80 17.89 1.21
C ALA A 225 -4.82 16.74 1.32
N ASP A 226 -5.98 16.88 0.67
CA ASP A 226 -7.12 15.97 0.83
C ASP A 226 -7.02 14.69 0.00
N ALA A 227 -6.48 14.80 -1.21
CA ALA A 227 -6.41 13.68 -2.15
C ALA A 227 -5.03 13.00 -2.17
N GLN A 228 -3.98 13.61 -1.61
CA GLN A 228 -2.63 13.03 -1.58
C GLN A 228 -2.12 12.76 -0.15
N LEU A 229 -2.03 13.79 0.72
CA LEU A 229 -1.44 13.63 2.05
C LEU A 229 -2.35 12.88 3.02
N ALA A 230 -3.59 13.31 3.25
CA ALA A 230 -4.54 12.65 4.16
C ALA A 230 -4.69 11.15 3.85
N PRO A 231 -4.95 10.75 2.59
CA PRO A 231 -4.97 9.36 2.16
C PRO A 231 -3.76 8.52 2.55
N ALA A 232 -2.57 9.10 2.35
CA ALA A 232 -1.31 8.45 2.63
C ALA A 232 -1.05 8.33 4.14
N ALA A 233 -1.54 9.31 4.92
CA ALA A 233 -1.40 9.35 6.37
C ALA A 233 -2.39 8.43 7.09
N ASP A 234 -3.68 8.58 6.81
CA ASP A 234 -4.75 7.93 7.58
C ASP A 234 -4.78 6.41 7.40
N GLY A 235 -4.13 5.88 6.36
CA GLY A 235 -3.88 4.45 6.23
C GLY A 235 -3.09 3.85 7.39
N ILE A 236 -2.29 4.65 8.11
CA ILE A 236 -1.54 4.21 9.31
C ILE A 236 -1.91 4.97 10.58
N LEU A 237 -2.24 6.26 10.49
CA LEU A 237 -2.48 7.11 11.67
C LEU A 237 -3.65 6.61 12.52
N HIS A 238 -4.70 6.08 11.89
CA HIS A 238 -5.86 5.53 12.59
C HIS A 238 -5.46 4.44 13.62
N PHE A 239 -4.50 3.58 13.27
CA PHE A 239 -4.03 2.49 14.13
C PHE A 239 -3.17 2.95 15.32
N VAL A 240 -2.65 4.17 15.25
CA VAL A 240 -1.89 4.82 16.33
C VAL A 240 -2.71 5.92 17.02
N GLY A 241 -4.02 5.92 16.79
CA GLY A 241 -4.97 6.80 17.44
C GLY A 241 -4.90 8.26 17.00
N ASP A 242 -4.35 8.55 15.81
CA ASP A 242 -4.23 9.88 15.18
C ASP A 242 -5.00 9.97 13.86
N SER A 243 -5.12 11.17 13.31
CA SER A 243 -5.56 11.41 11.93
C SER A 243 -4.82 12.61 11.33
N PHE A 244 -4.74 12.67 10.00
CA PHE A 244 -4.13 13.79 9.30
C PHE A 244 -4.82 15.10 9.69
N GLU A 245 -6.15 15.12 9.61
CA GLU A 245 -6.99 16.26 9.97
C GLU A 245 -6.68 16.75 11.39
N ARG A 246 -6.65 15.86 12.39
CA ARG A 246 -6.37 16.27 13.78
C ARG A 246 -5.00 16.90 13.95
N LEU A 247 -4.01 16.43 13.18
CA LEU A 247 -2.65 16.95 13.23
C LEU A 247 -2.50 18.30 12.52
N THR A 248 -3.36 18.61 11.54
CA THR A 248 -3.25 19.81 10.69
C THR A 248 -4.34 20.85 10.94
N ALA A 249 -5.45 20.51 11.59
CA ALA A 249 -6.60 21.40 11.85
C ALA A 249 -6.23 22.68 12.63
N ASN A 250 -5.23 22.62 13.52
CA ASN A 250 -4.74 23.79 14.24
C ASN A 250 -4.08 24.85 13.33
N GLN A 251 -3.88 24.58 12.04
CA GLN A 251 -3.34 25.52 11.07
C GLN A 251 -4.41 26.09 10.11
N LEU A 252 -5.57 25.44 9.98
CA LEU A 252 -6.66 25.92 9.12
C LEU A 252 -7.51 27.01 9.77
N ASN A 253 -7.54 27.08 11.11
CA ASN A 253 -8.26 28.12 11.87
C ASN A 253 -7.43 29.41 12.10
N LEU A 254 -6.27 29.55 11.45
CA LEU A 254 -5.37 30.70 11.61
C LEU A 254 -5.29 31.61 10.36
N PHE A 255 -6.20 31.43 9.40
CA PHE A 255 -6.35 32.29 8.23
C PHE A 255 -7.80 32.74 8.06
#